data_AF-Q8EDF4-F1
#
_entry.id   AF-Q8EDF4-F1
#
_cell.length_a   1.000
_cell.length_b   1.000
_cell.length_c   1.000
_cell.angle_alpha   90.00
_cell.angle_beta   90.00
_cell.angle_gamma   90.00
#
_symmetry.space_group_name_H-M   'P 1'
#
loop_
_entity.id
_entity.type
_entity.pdbx_description
1 polymer ?
#
loop_
_entity_poly.entity_id
_entity_poly.type
_entity_poly.pdbx_seq_one_letter_code
_entity_poly.pdbx_strand_id
1 'polypeptide(L)'
;MMLDFLAKRLAEIDWNISPLQGLSLLLLGLWIYAIWPKEELLQVVKNKGLQWRLLLTLIAVNTLWLLNASIQAGIHLHFLGIVTCLLMFGWRLATVALLLPSAFFSVFVLKVPAEFGAFGLFAIALPLFCAFMLYSRSYHVFPKHLFVFIFVGAFINAGLSTVFHQFSWAFWLWLSTDYDWSMLVDNYLMLIPLLAFPEALLNGMAVTLLVVYQPQWLFDYSDREYLWRK
;
A
#
# COMPACT_ATOMS: atom_id res chain seq x y z
N MET A 1 -19.72 3.61 32.38
CA MET A 1 -19.26 4.78 31.59
C MET A 1 -18.25 4.40 30.50
N MET A 2 -17.03 3.93 30.80
CA MET A 2 -16.05 3.53 29.76
C MET A 2 -16.46 2.24 29.02
N LEU A 3 -17.01 1.26 29.73
CA LEU A 3 -17.52 0.02 29.12
C LEU A 3 -18.73 0.28 28.21
N ASP A 4 -19.64 1.18 28.60
CA ASP A 4 -20.79 1.56 27.77
C ASP A 4 -20.38 2.30 26.50
N PHE A 5 -19.33 3.14 26.60
CA PHE A 5 -18.75 3.81 25.44
C PHE A 5 -18.14 2.80 24.45
N LEU A 6 -17.37 1.84 24.95
CA LEU A 6 -16.78 0.78 24.12
C LEU A 6 -17.85 -0.14 23.52
N ALA A 7 -18.87 -0.52 24.29
CA ALA A 7 -19.98 -1.34 23.81
C ALA A 7 -20.76 -0.66 22.69
N LYS A 8 -21.02 0.66 22.81
CA LYS A 8 -21.65 1.44 21.73
C LYS A 8 -20.79 1.48 20.46
N ARG A 9 -19.48 1.68 20.59
CA ARG A 9 -18.56 1.68 19.44
C ARG A 9 -18.45 0.33 18.76
N LEU A 10 -18.45 -0.76 19.53
CA LEU A 10 -18.41 -2.12 19.00
C LEU A 10 -19.74 -2.50 18.31
N ALA A 11 -20.86 -1.96 18.77
CA ALA A 11 -22.18 -2.19 18.16
C ALA A 11 -22.35 -1.45 16.81
N GLU A 12 -21.56 -0.41 16.55
CA GLU A 12 -21.53 0.29 15.25
C GLU A 12 -20.74 -0.49 14.17
N ILE A 13 -20.05 -1.58 14.54
CA ILE A 13 -19.24 -2.39 13.62
C ILE A 13 -20.11 -3.48 13.00
N ASP A 14 -20.15 -3.53 11.67
CA ASP A 14 -20.82 -4.59 10.94
C ASP A 14 -19.94 -5.83 10.87
N TRP A 15 -20.35 -6.88 11.58
CA TRP A 15 -19.66 -8.16 11.63
C TRP A 15 -20.15 -9.17 10.59
N ASN A 16 -21.09 -8.78 9.73
CA ASN A 16 -21.57 -9.67 8.67
C ASN A 16 -20.47 -9.91 7.64
N ILE A 17 -20.39 -11.15 7.16
CA ILE A 17 -19.42 -11.56 6.15
C ILE A 17 -20.19 -12.09 4.95
N SER A 18 -20.09 -11.38 3.82
CA SER A 18 -20.62 -11.86 2.55
C SER A 18 -19.73 -13.00 2.01
N PRO A 19 -20.27 -13.91 1.16
CA PRO A 19 -19.45 -14.98 0.56
C PRO A 19 -18.23 -14.44 -0.20
N LEU A 20 -18.38 -13.29 -0.85
CA LEU A 20 -17.31 -12.66 -1.60
C LEU A 20 -16.23 -12.06 -0.68
N GLN A 21 -16.62 -11.42 0.42
CA GLN A 21 -15.67 -10.96 1.46
C GLN A 21 -14.93 -12.16 2.08
N GLY A 22 -15.63 -13.25 2.37
CA GLY A 22 -15.03 -14.50 2.83
C GLY A 22 -13.99 -15.05 1.85
N LEU A 23 -14.31 -15.06 0.55
CA LEU A 23 -13.37 -15.45 -0.49
C LEU A 23 -12.15 -14.52 -0.53
N SER A 24 -12.34 -13.20 -0.42
CA SER A 24 -11.23 -12.24 -0.41
C SER A 24 -10.26 -12.48 0.76
N LEU A 25 -10.77 -12.82 1.95
CA LEU A 25 -9.96 -13.19 3.12
C LEU A 25 -9.16 -14.47 2.88
N LEU A 26 -9.78 -15.48 2.27
CA LEU A 26 -9.10 -16.73 1.91
C LEU A 26 -7.98 -16.48 0.89
N LEU A 27 -8.26 -15.69 -0.15
CA LEU A 27 -7.27 -15.32 -1.17
C LEU A 27 -6.12 -14.50 -0.57
N LEU A 28 -6.41 -13.57 0.34
CA LEU A 28 -5.40 -12.83 1.08
C LEU A 28 -4.54 -13.77 1.95
N GLY A 29 -5.16 -14.73 2.63
CA GLY A 29 -4.45 -15.75 3.41
C GLY A 29 -3.53 -16.61 2.54
N LEU A 30 -4.01 -17.06 1.38
CA LEU A 30 -3.20 -17.81 0.40
C LEU A 30 -2.05 -16.96 -0.15
N TRP A 31 -2.31 -15.68 -0.43
CA TRP A 31 -1.28 -14.75 -0.86
C TRP A 31 -0.17 -14.63 0.19
N ILE A 32 -0.54 -14.34 1.44
CA ILE A 32 0.40 -14.22 2.57
C ILE A 32 1.19 -15.52 2.77
N TYR A 33 0.53 -16.67 2.66
CA TYR A 33 1.19 -17.97 2.73
C TYR A 33 2.24 -18.14 1.62
N ALA A 34 1.92 -17.77 0.38
CA ALA A 34 2.83 -17.87 -0.76
C ALA A 34 4.03 -16.92 -0.65
N ILE A 35 3.85 -15.74 -0.06
CA ILE A 35 4.87 -14.69 -0.02
C ILE A 35 5.60 -14.57 1.32
N TRP A 36 5.36 -15.50 2.25
CA TRP A 36 5.72 -15.36 3.66
C TRP A 36 7.19 -14.93 3.88
N PRO A 37 7.44 -13.69 4.36
CA PRO A 37 8.79 -13.14 4.51
C PRO A 37 9.48 -13.61 5.79
N LYS A 38 9.78 -14.91 5.88
CA LYS A 38 10.33 -15.53 7.10
C LYS A 38 11.63 -14.86 7.54
N GLU A 39 12.53 -14.60 6.62
CA GLU A 39 13.86 -14.08 6.93
C GLU A 39 13.79 -12.61 7.34
N GLU A 40 13.02 -11.81 6.63
CA GLU A 40 12.84 -10.39 6.88
C GLU A 40 12.12 -10.16 8.21
N LEU A 41 11.10 -10.98 8.55
CA LEU A 41 10.43 -10.92 9.85
C LEU A 41 11.38 -11.27 10.99
N LEU A 42 12.25 -12.28 10.82
CA LEU A 42 13.27 -12.61 11.81
C LEU A 42 14.28 -11.46 11.98
N GLN A 43 14.62 -10.74 10.91
CA GLN A 43 15.46 -9.55 10.98
C GLN A 43 14.77 -8.42 11.73
N VAL A 44 13.47 -8.18 11.50
CA VAL A 44 12.68 -7.19 12.25
C VAL A 44 12.72 -7.51 13.75
N VAL A 45 12.51 -8.77 14.15
CA VAL A 45 12.55 -9.15 15.58
C VAL A 45 13.93 -8.92 16.20
N LYS A 46 15.01 -9.17 15.45
CA LYS A 46 16.39 -9.04 15.96
C LYS A 46 16.92 -7.60 15.95
N ASN A 47 16.46 -6.75 15.03
CA ASN A 47 17.03 -5.42 14.80
C ASN A 47 16.11 -4.30 15.29
N LYS A 48 16.43 -3.71 16.45
CA LYS A 48 15.68 -2.59 17.04
C LYS A 48 15.56 -1.38 16.10
N GLY A 49 16.60 -1.09 15.30
CA GLY A 49 16.57 0.01 14.34
C GLY A 49 15.57 -0.24 13.20
N LEU A 50 15.44 -1.50 12.74
CA LEU A 50 14.42 -1.87 11.75
C LEU A 50 13.00 -1.80 12.34
N GLN A 51 12.80 -2.22 13.59
CA GLN A 51 11.51 -2.10 14.29
C GLN A 51 11.04 -0.65 14.36
N TRP A 52 11.93 0.26 14.77
CA TRP A 52 11.58 1.68 14.89
C TRP A 52 11.23 2.30 13.54
N ARG A 53 12.01 2.00 12.49
CA ARG A 53 11.73 2.46 11.12
C ARG A 53 10.39 1.94 10.60
N LEU A 54 10.11 0.65 10.83
CA LEU A 54 8.84 0.04 10.43
C LEU A 54 7.67 0.70 11.18
N LEU A 55 7.78 0.84 12.50
CA LEU A 55 6.76 1.50 13.33
C LEU A 55 6.48 2.93 12.85
N LEU A 56 7.52 3.74 12.66
CA LEU A 56 7.38 5.11 12.16
C LEU A 56 6.71 5.15 10.79
N THR A 57 7.08 4.22 9.89
CA THR A 57 6.47 4.16 8.56
C THR A 57 5.00 3.75 8.64
N LEU A 58 4.66 2.77 9.48
CA LEU A 58 3.26 2.35 9.67
C LEU A 58 2.41 3.46 10.28
N ILE A 59 2.96 4.24 11.23
CA ILE A 59 2.27 5.42 11.78
C ILE A 59 2.06 6.45 10.68
N ALA A 60 3.10 6.80 9.92
CA ALA A 60 3.01 7.79 8.85
C ALA A 60 2.00 7.38 7.77
N VAL A 61 2.02 6.12 7.32
CA VAL A 61 1.05 5.58 6.36
C VAL A 61 -0.36 5.59 6.93
N ASN A 62 -0.55 5.16 8.18
CA ASN A 62 -1.88 5.18 8.79
C ASN A 62 -2.41 6.62 8.94
N THR A 63 -1.57 7.57 9.34
CA THR A 63 -1.92 9.00 9.36
C THR A 63 -2.28 9.52 7.96
N LEU A 64 -1.52 9.12 6.93
CA LEU A 64 -1.80 9.49 5.55
C LEU A 64 -3.17 8.94 5.10
N TRP A 65 -3.51 7.72 5.47
CA TRP A 65 -4.79 7.08 5.10
C TRP A 65 -5.98 7.61 5.92
N LEU A 66 -5.73 8.25 7.06
CA LEU A 66 -6.75 9.00 7.80
C LEU A 66 -7.13 10.30 7.08
N LEU A 67 -6.27 10.86 6.23
CA LEU A 67 -6.57 12.01 5.35
C LEU A 67 -7.42 11.57 4.15
N ASN A 68 -8.45 10.79 4.40
CA ASN A 68 -9.31 10.21 3.37
C ASN A 68 -10.36 11.24 2.92
N ALA A 69 -10.34 11.59 1.64
CA ALA A 69 -11.43 12.31 1.00
C ALA A 69 -12.42 11.28 0.43
N SER A 70 -13.35 10.80 1.26
CA SER A 70 -14.42 9.94 0.77
C SER A 70 -15.49 10.79 0.06
N ILE A 71 -15.68 10.55 -1.24
CA ILE A 71 -16.75 11.20 -2.02
C ILE A 71 -18.07 10.43 -1.85
N GLN A 72 -18.01 9.09 -1.83
CA GLN A 72 -19.14 8.19 -1.64
C GLN A 72 -18.72 6.96 -0.82
N ALA A 73 -19.69 6.16 -0.35
CA ALA A 73 -19.41 4.94 0.40
C ALA A 73 -18.54 3.97 -0.42
N GLY A 74 -17.42 3.50 0.13
CA GLY A 74 -16.49 2.60 -0.58
C GLY A 74 -15.57 3.27 -1.61
N ILE A 75 -15.87 4.49 -2.05
CA ILE A 75 -15.02 5.30 -2.93
C ILE A 75 -14.12 6.19 -2.07
N HIS A 76 -12.93 5.67 -1.78
CA HIS A 76 -11.94 6.35 -0.96
C HIS A 76 -10.82 6.92 -1.82
N LEU A 77 -10.67 8.23 -1.80
CA LEU A 77 -9.55 8.92 -2.42
C LEU A 77 -8.55 9.27 -1.32
N HIS A 78 -7.46 8.51 -1.28
CA HIS A 78 -6.36 8.76 -0.36
C HIS A 78 -5.04 8.44 -1.05
N PHE A 79 -3.98 9.01 -0.49
CA PHE A 79 -2.61 8.73 -0.89
C PHE A 79 -2.18 7.36 -0.36
N LEU A 80 -1.37 6.62 -1.13
CA LEU A 80 -1.04 5.22 -0.85
C LEU A 80 0.27 5.07 -0.07
N GLY A 81 1.35 5.70 -0.52
CA GLY A 81 2.71 5.59 0.02
C GLY A 81 3.36 4.21 -0.16
N ILE A 82 2.75 3.29 -0.92
CA ILE A 82 3.17 1.89 -0.98
C ILE A 82 4.48 1.66 -1.74
N VAL A 83 4.82 2.54 -2.70
CA VAL A 83 6.09 2.44 -3.44
C VAL A 83 7.28 2.81 -2.55
N THR A 84 7.13 3.81 -1.68
CA THR A 84 8.14 4.14 -0.67
C THR A 84 8.35 2.95 0.27
N CYS A 85 7.27 2.34 0.76
CA CYS A 85 7.35 1.14 1.60
C CYS A 85 8.04 -0.04 0.88
N LEU A 86 7.70 -0.28 -0.39
CA LEU A 86 8.36 -1.27 -1.24
C LEU A 86 9.87 -1.04 -1.29
N LEU A 87 10.31 0.19 -1.55
CA LEU A 87 11.74 0.51 -1.69
C LEU A 87 12.49 0.50 -0.35
N MET A 88 11.80 0.73 0.78
CA MET A 88 12.41 0.68 2.12
C MET A 88 12.53 -0.74 2.69
N PHE A 89 11.51 -1.57 2.48
CA PHE A 89 11.39 -2.86 3.19
C PHE A 89 11.39 -4.08 2.27
N GLY A 90 11.41 -3.88 0.95
CA GLY A 90 11.18 -4.95 -0.01
C GLY A 90 9.70 -5.34 -0.09
N TRP A 91 9.32 -5.98 -1.18
CA TRP A 91 7.90 -6.16 -1.50
C TRP A 91 7.15 -7.08 -0.53
N ARG A 92 7.81 -8.14 -0.04
CA ARG A 92 7.18 -9.13 0.84
C ARG A 92 6.90 -8.56 2.23
N LEU A 93 7.92 -7.97 2.87
CA LEU A 93 7.77 -7.35 4.18
C LEU A 93 6.84 -6.13 4.11
N ALA A 94 6.95 -5.30 3.07
CA ALA A 94 6.04 -4.18 2.88
C ALA A 94 4.58 -4.63 2.76
N THR A 95 4.32 -5.71 2.00
CA THR A 95 2.96 -6.28 1.89
C THR A 95 2.41 -6.68 3.26
N VAL A 96 3.16 -7.47 4.04
CA VAL A 96 2.72 -7.92 5.36
C VAL A 96 2.56 -6.75 6.34
N ALA A 97 3.48 -5.79 6.31
CA ALA A 97 3.46 -4.63 7.21
C ALA A 97 2.23 -3.74 6.96
N LEU A 98 1.89 -3.48 5.69
CA LEU A 98 0.76 -2.62 5.31
C LEU A 98 -0.61 -3.24 5.62
N LEU A 99 -0.69 -4.54 5.92
CA LEU A 99 -1.92 -5.14 6.43
C LEU A 99 -2.34 -4.56 7.78
N LEU A 100 -1.40 -4.05 8.59
CA LEU A 100 -1.76 -3.43 9.88
C LEU A 100 -2.56 -2.12 9.69
N PRO A 101 -2.09 -1.12 8.91
CA PRO A 101 -2.90 0.02 8.52
C PRO A 101 -4.21 -0.38 7.84
N SER A 102 -4.20 -1.41 6.99
CA SER A 102 -5.41 -1.91 6.32
C SER A 102 -6.47 -2.44 7.29
N ALA A 103 -6.03 -3.23 8.28
CA ALA A 103 -6.90 -3.76 9.31
C ALA A 103 -7.46 -2.63 10.18
N PHE A 104 -6.60 -1.66 10.54
CA PHE A 104 -7.02 -0.47 11.27
C PHE A 104 -8.09 0.31 10.50
N PHE A 105 -7.88 0.56 9.21
CA PHE A 105 -8.82 1.27 8.36
C PHE A 105 -10.16 0.52 8.24
N SER A 106 -10.12 -0.79 7.99
CA SER A 106 -11.33 -1.62 7.84
C SER A 106 -12.17 -1.69 9.12
N VAL A 107 -11.52 -1.79 10.29
CA VAL A 107 -12.21 -1.92 11.58
C VAL A 107 -12.67 -0.57 12.13
N PHE A 108 -11.83 0.46 12.08
CA PHE A 108 -12.10 1.71 12.81
C PHE A 108 -12.61 2.85 11.92
N VAL A 109 -12.24 2.87 10.64
CA VAL A 109 -12.69 3.90 9.70
C VAL A 109 -13.94 3.45 8.97
N LEU A 110 -13.92 2.26 8.36
CA LEU A 110 -15.08 1.71 7.65
C LEU A 110 -16.09 1.06 8.57
N LYS A 111 -15.65 0.52 9.71
CA LYS A 111 -16.47 -0.28 10.62
C LYS A 111 -17.04 -1.54 9.97
N VAL A 112 -16.35 -2.07 8.96
CA VAL A 112 -16.69 -3.33 8.27
C VAL A 112 -15.43 -4.20 8.22
N PRO A 113 -15.12 -4.97 9.28
CA PRO A 113 -13.90 -5.77 9.36
C PRO A 113 -13.80 -6.81 8.25
N ALA A 114 -14.93 -7.26 7.69
CA ALA A 114 -14.96 -8.22 6.59
C ALA A 114 -14.31 -7.70 5.30
N GLU A 115 -14.27 -6.37 5.09
CA GLU A 115 -13.59 -5.74 3.95
C GLU A 115 -12.06 -5.80 4.04
N PHE A 116 -11.50 -6.20 5.19
CA PHE A 116 -10.06 -6.32 5.37
C PHE A 116 -9.40 -7.22 4.31
N GLY A 117 -10.05 -8.33 3.94
CA GLY A 117 -9.54 -9.23 2.89
C GLY A 117 -9.38 -8.52 1.55
N ALA A 118 -10.40 -7.76 1.17
CA ALA A 118 -10.42 -7.02 -0.08
C ALA A 118 -9.42 -5.87 -0.09
N PHE A 119 -9.35 -5.06 0.97
CA PHE A 119 -8.36 -3.99 1.07
C PHE A 119 -6.93 -4.56 1.07
N GLY A 120 -6.68 -5.59 1.88
CA GLY A 120 -5.38 -6.24 1.94
C GLY A 120 -4.93 -6.78 0.58
N LEU A 121 -5.85 -7.36 -0.19
CA LEU A 121 -5.53 -7.96 -1.48
C LEU A 121 -5.54 -6.96 -2.64
N PHE A 122 -6.69 -6.33 -2.92
CA PHE A 122 -6.92 -5.50 -4.10
C PHE A 122 -6.34 -4.09 -3.97
N ALA A 123 -6.37 -3.50 -2.77
CA ALA A 123 -5.84 -2.17 -2.54
C ALA A 123 -4.33 -2.18 -2.22
N ILE A 124 -3.79 -3.25 -1.64
CA ILE A 124 -2.40 -3.28 -1.15
C ILE A 124 -1.55 -4.32 -1.87
N ALA A 125 -1.85 -5.61 -1.70
CA ALA A 125 -0.95 -6.68 -2.14
C ALA A 125 -0.75 -6.71 -3.66
N LEU A 126 -1.83 -6.64 -4.45
CA LEU A 126 -1.75 -6.66 -5.90
C LEU A 126 -1.05 -5.41 -6.47
N PRO A 127 -1.40 -4.17 -6.05
CA PRO A 127 -0.70 -2.98 -6.52
C PRO A 127 0.76 -2.94 -6.13
N LEU A 128 1.10 -3.35 -4.90
CA LEU A 128 2.48 -3.42 -4.45
C LEU A 128 3.29 -4.46 -5.23
N PHE A 129 2.70 -5.62 -5.54
CA PHE A 129 3.34 -6.60 -6.41
C PHE A 129 3.56 -6.08 -7.83
N CYS A 130 2.58 -5.35 -8.38
CA CYS A 130 2.74 -4.67 -9.66
C CYS A 130 3.90 -3.66 -9.63
N ALA A 131 3.96 -2.84 -8.58
CA ALA A 131 5.07 -1.90 -8.37
C ALA A 131 6.43 -2.59 -8.21
N PHE A 132 6.46 -3.74 -7.56
CA PHE A 132 7.66 -4.58 -7.46
C PHE A 132 8.08 -5.13 -8.83
N MET A 133 7.14 -5.61 -9.65
CA MET A 133 7.44 -6.07 -11.01
C MET A 133 8.02 -4.93 -11.86
N LEU A 134 7.43 -3.74 -11.78
CA LEU A 134 7.94 -2.55 -12.47
C LEU A 134 9.36 -2.19 -12.00
N TYR A 135 9.59 -2.16 -10.68
CA TYR A 135 10.91 -1.90 -10.11
C TYR A 135 11.94 -2.95 -10.53
N SER A 136 11.62 -4.24 -10.37
CA SER A 136 12.47 -5.37 -10.76
C SER A 136 12.83 -5.33 -12.25
N ARG A 137 11.86 -5.05 -13.13
CA ARG A 137 12.13 -4.87 -14.56
C ARG A 137 13.02 -3.67 -14.82
N SER A 138 12.78 -2.54 -14.14
CA SER A 138 13.62 -1.36 -14.31
C SER A 138 15.07 -1.63 -13.91
N TYR A 139 15.31 -2.38 -12.84
CA TYR A 139 16.64 -2.76 -12.36
C TYR A 139 17.43 -3.60 -13.38
N HIS A 140 16.74 -4.46 -14.15
CA HIS A 140 17.37 -5.31 -15.16
C HIS A 140 17.52 -4.64 -16.53
N VAL A 141 16.64 -3.69 -16.88
CA VAL A 141 16.60 -3.06 -18.20
C VAL A 141 17.41 -1.76 -18.26
N PHE A 142 17.34 -0.93 -17.22
CA PHE A 142 17.98 0.38 -17.23
C PHE A 142 19.38 0.36 -16.60
N PRO A 143 20.24 1.35 -16.94
CA PRO A 143 21.50 1.56 -16.24
C PRO A 143 21.28 1.82 -14.75
N LYS A 144 22.18 1.28 -13.92
CA LYS A 144 22.16 1.46 -12.47
C LYS A 144 22.67 2.86 -12.11
N HIS A 145 21.81 3.85 -12.28
CA HIS A 145 22.11 5.26 -12.04
C HIS A 145 21.10 5.85 -11.06
N LEU A 146 21.55 6.77 -10.20
CA LEU A 146 20.72 7.45 -9.19
C LEU A 146 19.37 7.96 -9.77
N PHE A 147 19.42 8.71 -10.88
CA PHE A 147 18.21 9.22 -11.52
C PHE A 147 17.24 8.13 -11.99
N VAL A 148 17.73 6.97 -12.41
CA VAL A 148 16.84 5.85 -12.78
C VAL A 148 16.13 5.33 -11.53
N PHE A 149 16.87 5.13 -10.44
CA PHE A 149 16.28 4.70 -9.17
C PHE A 149 15.20 5.66 -8.68
N ILE A 150 15.47 6.98 -8.72
CA ILE A 150 14.51 8.00 -8.27
C ILE A 150 13.34 8.13 -9.27
N PHE A 151 13.59 8.45 -10.54
CA PHE A 151 12.52 8.77 -11.49
C PHE A 151 11.74 7.52 -11.94
N VAL A 152 12.43 6.43 -12.26
CA VAL A 152 11.76 5.20 -12.70
C VAL A 152 11.30 4.38 -11.51
N GLY A 153 12.18 4.16 -10.53
CA GLY A 153 11.90 3.31 -9.38
C GLY A 153 10.88 3.91 -8.40
N ALA A 154 10.86 5.24 -8.22
CA ALA A 154 9.93 5.92 -7.31
C ALA A 154 8.84 6.72 -8.04
N PHE A 155 9.15 7.78 -8.80
CA PHE A 155 8.13 8.68 -9.37
C PHE A 155 7.18 7.95 -10.34
N ILE A 156 7.70 7.38 -11.43
CA ILE A 156 6.90 6.70 -12.45
C ILE A 156 6.21 5.47 -11.86
N ASN A 157 6.93 4.70 -11.05
CA ASN A 157 6.38 3.52 -10.39
C ASN A 157 5.18 3.87 -9.50
N ALA A 158 5.27 4.92 -8.69
CA ALA A 158 4.15 5.37 -7.86
C ALA A 158 2.95 5.83 -8.68
N GLY A 159 3.16 6.61 -9.75
CA GLY A 159 2.08 6.98 -10.66
C GLY A 159 1.36 5.76 -11.25
N LEU A 160 2.11 4.81 -11.81
CA LEU A 160 1.56 3.58 -12.40
C LEU A 160 0.91 2.67 -11.35
N SER A 161 1.50 2.56 -10.16
CA SER A 161 0.95 1.80 -9.05
C SER A 161 -0.40 2.37 -8.59
N THR A 162 -0.57 3.69 -8.65
CA THR A 162 -1.85 4.35 -8.32
C THR A 162 -2.92 4.02 -9.34
N VAL A 163 -2.57 4.07 -10.63
CA VAL A 163 -3.45 3.67 -11.73
C VAL A 163 -3.92 2.23 -11.49
N PHE A 164 -2.98 1.31 -11.28
CA PHE A 164 -3.30 -0.10 -11.05
C PHE A 164 -4.15 -0.31 -9.79
N HIS A 165 -3.82 0.37 -8.67
CA HIS A 165 -4.63 0.35 -7.45
C HIS A 165 -6.07 0.74 -7.71
N GLN A 166 -6.31 1.86 -8.41
CA GLN A 166 -7.66 2.32 -8.73
C GLN A 166 -8.44 1.32 -9.58
N PHE A 167 -7.82 0.75 -10.62
CA PHE A 167 -8.48 -0.28 -11.42
C PHE A 167 -8.78 -1.54 -10.60
N SER A 168 -7.84 -1.99 -9.78
CA SER A 168 -7.97 -3.16 -8.92
C SER A 168 -9.10 -2.98 -7.89
N TRP A 169 -9.18 -1.81 -7.25
CA TRP A 169 -10.24 -1.49 -6.30
C TRP A 169 -11.60 -1.29 -6.97
N ALA A 170 -11.65 -0.60 -8.11
CA ALA A 170 -12.87 -0.45 -8.89
C ALA A 170 -13.44 -1.82 -9.33
N PHE A 171 -12.56 -2.74 -9.73
CA PHE A 171 -12.97 -4.10 -10.06
C PHE A 171 -13.57 -4.83 -8.85
N TRP A 172 -12.99 -4.68 -7.66
CA TRP A 172 -13.59 -5.21 -6.43
C TRP A 172 -14.98 -4.62 -6.18
N LEU A 173 -15.10 -3.28 -6.21
CA LEU A 173 -16.38 -2.59 -5.98
C LEU A 173 -17.47 -3.06 -6.95
N TRP A 174 -17.12 -3.20 -8.24
CA TRP A 174 -18.05 -3.70 -9.25
C TRP A 174 -18.56 -5.12 -8.97
N LEU A 175 -17.75 -5.97 -8.32
CA LEU A 175 -18.15 -7.33 -7.96
C LEU A 175 -18.91 -7.41 -6.63
N SER A 176 -18.59 -6.54 -5.68
CA SER A 176 -19.03 -6.64 -4.29
C SER A 176 -20.21 -5.73 -3.94
N THR A 177 -20.50 -4.76 -4.79
CA THR A 177 -21.55 -3.74 -4.58
C THR A 177 -22.44 -3.60 -5.82
N ASP A 178 -23.51 -2.81 -5.69
CA ASP A 178 -24.42 -2.50 -6.80
C ASP A 178 -23.89 -1.36 -7.72
N TYR A 179 -22.61 -0.98 -7.61
CA TYR A 179 -22.04 0.06 -8.47
C TYR A 179 -21.88 -0.43 -9.91
N ASP A 180 -22.54 0.27 -10.84
CA ASP A 180 -22.36 0.03 -12.26
C ASP A 180 -20.96 0.47 -12.71
N TRP A 181 -20.40 -0.23 -13.71
CA TRP A 181 -19.07 0.06 -14.23
C TRP A 181 -18.99 1.48 -14.80
N SER A 182 -20.04 1.93 -15.49
CA SER A 182 -20.12 3.30 -16.04
C SER A 182 -19.94 4.36 -14.94
N MET A 183 -20.62 4.18 -13.81
CA MET A 183 -20.53 5.06 -12.65
C MET A 183 -19.12 5.08 -12.06
N LEU A 184 -18.45 3.92 -11.95
CA LEU A 184 -17.07 3.83 -11.45
C LEU A 184 -16.08 4.51 -12.41
N VAL A 185 -16.27 4.41 -13.72
CA VAL A 185 -15.44 5.13 -14.69
C VAL A 185 -15.57 6.63 -14.48
N ASP A 186 -16.80 7.14 -14.45
CA ASP A 186 -17.07 8.58 -14.46
C ASP A 186 -16.73 9.25 -13.11
N ASN A 187 -16.90 8.55 -11.98
CA ASN A 187 -16.78 9.14 -10.65
C ASN A 187 -15.50 8.73 -9.89
N TYR A 188 -14.84 7.64 -10.28
CA TYR A 188 -13.65 7.15 -9.59
C TYR A 188 -12.42 7.13 -10.51
N LEU A 189 -12.47 6.39 -11.62
CA LEU A 189 -11.32 6.23 -12.51
C LEU A 189 -10.95 7.52 -13.24
N MET A 190 -11.92 8.40 -13.53
CA MET A 190 -11.65 9.72 -14.11
C MET A 190 -10.77 10.60 -13.20
N LEU A 191 -10.71 10.30 -11.90
CA LEU A 191 -9.88 11.01 -10.92
C LEU A 191 -8.44 10.48 -10.85
N ILE A 192 -8.09 9.43 -11.62
CA ILE A 192 -6.74 8.87 -11.64
C ILE A 192 -5.67 9.95 -11.89
N PRO A 193 -5.75 10.85 -12.89
CA PRO A 193 -4.71 11.85 -13.11
C PRO A 193 -4.52 12.79 -11.92
N LEU A 194 -5.63 13.13 -11.23
CA LEU A 194 -5.63 14.00 -10.05
C LEU A 194 -4.90 13.35 -8.86
N LEU A 195 -4.98 12.02 -8.71
CA LEU A 195 -4.33 11.30 -7.62
C LEU A 195 -2.94 10.77 -7.96
N ALA A 196 -2.77 10.21 -9.16
CA ALA A 196 -1.52 9.59 -9.58
C ALA A 196 -0.37 10.60 -9.64
N PHE A 197 -0.64 11.86 -10.00
CA PHE A 197 0.40 12.88 -10.07
C PHE A 197 0.91 13.29 -8.68
N PRO A 198 0.05 13.71 -7.71
CA PRO A 198 0.48 13.95 -6.34
C PRO A 198 1.08 12.72 -5.66
N GLU A 199 0.58 11.52 -5.92
CA GLU A 199 1.14 10.26 -5.38
C GLU A 199 2.55 9.98 -5.93
N ALA A 200 2.78 10.24 -7.23
CA ALA A 200 4.10 10.17 -7.85
C ALA A 200 5.09 11.16 -7.21
N LEU A 201 4.64 12.40 -6.98
CA LEU A 201 5.45 13.41 -6.29
C LEU A 201 5.75 13.01 -4.85
N LEU A 202 4.76 12.54 -4.09
CA LEU A 202 4.92 12.16 -2.68
C LEU A 202 5.95 11.05 -2.53
N ASN A 203 5.82 9.94 -3.28
CA ASN A 203 6.76 8.83 -3.21
C ASN A 203 8.14 9.22 -3.77
N GLY A 204 8.16 9.94 -4.90
CA GLY A 204 9.40 10.39 -5.52
C GLY A 204 10.22 11.31 -4.61
N MET A 205 9.57 12.27 -3.95
CA MET A 205 10.22 13.16 -2.98
C MET A 205 10.66 12.42 -1.72
N ALA A 206 9.82 11.53 -1.17
CA ALA A 206 10.18 10.72 -0.01
C ALA A 206 11.43 9.87 -0.28
N VAL A 207 11.48 9.19 -1.42
CA VAL A 207 12.64 8.38 -1.83
C VAL A 207 13.86 9.26 -2.11
N THR A 208 13.69 10.44 -2.72
CA THR A 208 14.80 11.38 -2.93
C THR A 208 15.43 11.80 -1.59
N LEU A 209 14.61 12.13 -0.59
CA LEU A 209 15.10 12.46 0.76
C LEU A 209 15.80 11.27 1.42
N LEU A 210 15.25 10.05 1.27
CA LEU A 210 15.88 8.83 1.80
C LEU A 210 17.24 8.59 1.14
N VAL A 211 17.36 8.71 -0.18
CA VAL A 211 18.66 8.52 -0.86
C VAL A 211 19.69 9.53 -0.37
N VAL A 212 19.31 10.80 -0.17
CA VAL A 212 20.24 11.85 0.26
C VAL A 212 20.64 11.71 1.73
N TYR A 213 19.68 11.44 2.63
CA TYR A 213 19.91 11.53 4.07
C TYR A 213 20.05 10.20 4.79
N GLN A 214 19.42 9.13 4.29
CA GLN A 214 19.39 7.80 4.92
C GLN A 214 19.38 6.67 3.87
N PRO A 215 20.36 6.59 2.95
CA PRO A 215 20.37 5.59 1.88
C PRO A 215 20.33 4.14 2.40
N GLN A 216 20.88 3.90 3.60
CA GLN A 216 20.84 2.62 4.31
C GLN A 216 19.44 2.18 4.80
N TRP A 217 18.41 3.00 4.59
CA TRP A 217 17.01 2.61 4.86
C TRP A 217 16.30 2.03 3.65
N LEU A 218 16.91 2.13 2.47
CA LEU A 218 16.40 1.53 1.24
C LEU A 218 16.91 0.09 1.12
N PHE A 219 16.03 -0.83 0.75
CA PHE A 219 16.28 -2.26 0.77
C PHE A 219 17.30 -2.70 -0.29
N ASP A 220 17.12 -2.24 -1.54
CA ASP A 220 17.92 -2.63 -2.71
C ASP A 220 18.82 -1.50 -3.24
N TYR A 221 19.00 -0.42 -2.48
CA TYR A 221 19.84 0.72 -2.90
C TYR A 221 21.22 0.67 -2.24
N SER A 222 22.25 0.94 -3.03
CA SER A 222 23.62 1.12 -2.55
C SER A 222 24.31 2.21 -3.34
N ASP A 223 24.91 3.20 -2.66
CA ASP A 223 25.69 4.27 -3.29
C ASP A 223 26.79 3.72 -4.22
N ARG A 224 27.41 2.59 -3.83
CA ARG A 224 28.44 1.95 -4.65
C ARG A 224 27.93 1.48 -6.00
N GLU A 225 26.68 1.03 -6.04
CA GLU A 225 26.06 0.49 -7.25
C GLU A 225 25.46 1.58 -8.14
N TYR A 226 24.91 2.63 -7.54
CA TYR A 226 24.15 3.68 -8.24
C TYR A 226 24.89 5.00 -8.46
N LEU A 227 26.01 5.26 -7.77
CA LEU A 227 26.82 6.49 -7.91
C LEU A 227 28.23 6.24 -8.48
N TRP A 228 28.87 5.11 -8.15
CA TRP A 228 30.31 4.93 -8.43
C TRP A 228 30.63 3.98 -9.58
N ARG A 229 29.62 3.47 -10.29
CA ARG A 229 29.84 2.66 -11.48
C ARG A 229 30.20 3.58 -12.65
N LYS A 230 31.49 3.69 -12.94
CA LYS A 230 32.02 4.31 -14.18
C LYS A 230 31.52 3.57 -15.41
#